data_AF-A0A210QKQ1-F1
#
_entry.id   AF-A0A210QKQ1-F1
#
_cell.length_a   1.000
_cell.length_b   1.000
_cell.length_c   1.000
_cell.angle_alpha   90.00
_cell.angle_beta   90.00
_cell.angle_gamma   90.00
#
_symmetry.space_group_name_H-M   'P 1'
#
loop_
_entity.id
_entity.type
_entity.pdbx_description
1 polymer ?
#
loop_
_entity_poly.entity_id
_entity_poly.type
_entity_poly.pdbx_seq_one_letter_code
_entity_poly.pdbx_strand_id
1 'polypeptide(L)'
;MADSGRHSASKPGRRSGSGVKNTNLTSGRNSSSIQSKEEEYKRLNAELEAKTANLVREAEEVLKDQDAVFSQSSLLDNINTDEFLDDYDEEIDDRSSLTPQSRSGSKLTNQNRSSSSTSQNRPISANQSRPNSGLQSRPNSKTKKTGSARSRGRSAKSNVSDNVAVPEEAFITECKEFSKQTILDTITNIEERLDTDDDEEEEDDIIPQAAADMGSEATIRFLKAKLRVMQEELDRLAQDCNKKDEENNSVNSRIKELEDERGRLHRTNASQQTQIDKYKRMAEDARTKSESSETQLVALRKELEQMKRSQKQQSSSQSATEVRLNRALEEIEKQKEQLLRSKSSSKESTEQEKHKVDQLLSVNKRLEKQKNELMAGFKKQLKLIDILKRQKMHIEAAKMLSFSEEEFVKALEWGS
;
A
#
# COMPACT_ATOMS: atom_id res chain seq x y z
N MET A 1 -46.72 14.19 19.06
CA MET A 1 -47.04 13.29 17.94
C MET A 1 -46.26 12.02 18.20
N ALA A 2 -46.85 11.03 18.90
CA ALA A 2 -47.60 9.90 18.32
C ALA A 2 -46.65 9.04 17.44
N ASP A 3 -46.47 7.73 17.59
CA ASP A 3 -47.23 6.70 18.27
C ASP A 3 -46.35 5.44 18.44
N SER A 4 -46.76 4.65 19.40
CA SER A 4 -46.40 3.32 19.90
C SER A 4 -46.28 2.22 18.83
N GLY A 5 -45.58 1.11 19.13
CA GLY A 5 -45.73 -0.11 18.33
C GLY A 5 -44.82 -1.32 18.61
N ARG A 6 -44.72 -1.81 19.85
CA ARG A 6 -44.32 -3.20 20.13
C ARG A 6 -45.36 -4.15 19.54
N HIS A 7 -44.99 -5.18 18.77
CA HIS A 7 -45.82 -6.40 18.66
C HIS A 7 -44.98 -7.68 18.70
N SER A 8 -45.41 -8.51 19.63
CA SER A 8 -44.95 -9.81 20.07
C SER A 8 -45.38 -10.96 19.15
N ALA A 9 -44.68 -12.08 19.30
CA ALA A 9 -44.99 -13.40 18.78
C ALA A 9 -46.45 -13.85 18.96
N SER A 10 -46.97 -14.59 17.97
CA SER A 10 -47.85 -15.74 18.22
C SER A 10 -47.89 -16.69 17.01
N LYS A 11 -47.72 -17.99 17.28
CA LYS A 11 -48.30 -19.12 16.53
C LYS A 11 -49.58 -19.52 17.29
N PRO A 12 -50.65 -19.99 16.63
CA PRO A 12 -50.82 -21.41 16.27
C PRO A 12 -51.54 -21.58 14.90
N GLY A 13 -51.52 -22.70 14.19
CA GLY A 13 -52.17 -24.00 14.47
C GLY A 13 -52.66 -24.60 13.13
N ARG A 14 -52.85 -25.94 13.10
CA ARG A 14 -52.87 -26.86 11.92
C ARG A 14 -54.21 -26.97 11.16
N ARG A 15 -54.17 -27.45 9.90
CA ARG A 15 -54.98 -28.54 9.24
C ARG A 15 -54.70 -28.58 7.72
N SER A 16 -54.01 -29.58 7.15
CA SER A 16 -54.41 -30.91 6.64
C SER A 16 -55.32 -30.94 5.39
N GLY A 17 -54.82 -31.49 4.27
CA GLY A 17 -55.62 -31.97 3.14
C GLY A 17 -54.79 -32.32 1.89
N SER A 18 -54.67 -33.63 1.60
CA SER A 18 -54.37 -34.35 0.33
C SER A 18 -53.75 -33.56 -0.85
N GLY A 19 -52.71 -34.00 -1.56
CA GLY A 19 -52.19 -35.33 -1.79
C GLY A 19 -51.74 -35.41 -3.25
N VAL A 20 -50.44 -35.33 -3.52
CA VAL A 20 -49.83 -35.77 -4.79
C VAL A 20 -48.50 -36.41 -4.44
N LYS A 21 -48.42 -37.73 -4.60
CA LYS A 21 -47.16 -38.48 -4.59
C LYS A 21 -46.55 -38.32 -5.98
N ASN A 22 -45.43 -37.60 -6.12
CA ASN A 22 -44.25 -38.15 -6.80
C ASN A 22 -42.99 -37.28 -6.64
N THR A 23 -41.85 -37.98 -6.60
CA THR A 23 -40.45 -37.50 -6.68
C THR A 23 -39.96 -36.56 -5.57
N ASN A 24 -39.66 -37.06 -4.36
CA ASN A 24 -38.95 -36.25 -3.35
C ASN A 24 -37.95 -36.99 -2.45
N LEU A 25 -37.33 -38.07 -2.96
CA LEU A 25 -36.25 -38.77 -2.24
C LEU A 25 -34.86 -38.14 -2.46
N THR A 26 -34.72 -37.23 -3.43
CA THR A 26 -33.46 -36.50 -3.70
C THR A 26 -33.41 -35.12 -3.03
N SER A 27 -34.57 -34.52 -2.73
CA SER A 27 -34.66 -33.17 -2.17
C SER A 27 -34.28 -33.11 -0.68
N GLY A 28 -34.64 -34.13 0.12
CA GLY A 28 -34.29 -34.20 1.55
C GLY A 28 -32.79 -34.38 1.83
N ARG A 29 -32.07 -34.98 0.88
CA ARG A 29 -30.61 -35.19 0.95
C ARG A 29 -29.84 -33.94 0.51
N ASN A 30 -30.42 -33.18 -0.42
CA ASN A 30 -29.91 -31.87 -0.81
C ASN A 30 -30.22 -30.82 0.26
N SER A 31 -31.39 -30.86 0.92
CA SER A 31 -31.73 -29.91 1.99
C SER A 31 -30.82 -30.09 3.20
N SER A 32 -30.51 -31.33 3.60
CA SER A 32 -29.56 -31.59 4.68
C SER A 32 -28.13 -31.18 4.28
N SER A 33 -27.72 -31.44 3.04
CA SER A 33 -26.42 -30.97 2.52
C SER A 33 -26.31 -29.45 2.45
N ILE A 34 -27.40 -28.74 2.12
CA ILE A 34 -27.47 -27.28 2.12
C ILE A 34 -27.42 -26.73 3.55
N GLN A 35 -28.13 -27.35 4.50
CA GLN A 35 -28.09 -26.98 5.91
C GLN A 35 -26.70 -27.17 6.51
N SER A 36 -26.02 -28.29 6.23
CA SER A 36 -24.65 -28.50 6.67
C SER A 36 -23.67 -27.46 6.10
N LYS A 37 -23.84 -27.07 4.82
CA LYS A 37 -23.06 -25.98 4.22
C LYS A 37 -23.37 -24.63 4.87
N GLU A 38 -24.64 -24.35 5.17
CA GLU A 38 -25.04 -23.11 5.87
C GLU A 38 -24.42 -23.01 7.27
N GLU A 39 -24.38 -24.11 8.01
CA GLU A 39 -23.72 -24.17 9.33
C GLU A 39 -22.20 -23.97 9.22
N GLU A 40 -21.57 -24.58 8.21
CA GLU A 40 -20.14 -24.39 7.93
C GLU A 40 -19.83 -22.93 7.54
N TYR A 41 -20.66 -22.32 6.69
CA TYR A 41 -20.53 -20.90 6.35
C TYR A 41 -20.72 -19.99 7.56
N LYS A 42 -21.68 -20.28 8.44
CA LYS A 42 -21.85 -19.53 9.70
C LYS A 42 -20.63 -19.66 10.60
N ARG A 43 -20.03 -20.85 10.69
CA ARG A 43 -18.81 -21.07 11.48
C ARG A 43 -17.62 -20.32 10.90
N LEU A 44 -17.45 -20.38 9.57
CA LEU A 44 -16.37 -19.66 8.89
C LEU A 44 -16.55 -18.14 9.00
N ASN A 45 -17.78 -17.64 8.94
CA ASN A 45 -18.07 -16.22 9.13
C ASN A 45 -17.79 -15.77 10.57
N ALA A 46 -18.15 -16.59 11.56
CA ALA A 46 -17.80 -16.31 12.96
C ALA A 46 -16.28 -16.33 13.19
N GLU A 47 -15.54 -17.22 12.53
CA GLU A 47 -14.07 -17.24 12.58
C GLU A 47 -13.46 -16.02 11.90
N LEU A 48 -14.02 -15.58 10.77
CA LEU A 48 -13.62 -14.35 10.09
C LEU A 48 -13.89 -13.13 10.98
N GLU A 49 -15.07 -13.01 11.58
CA GLU A 49 -15.40 -11.95 12.52
C GLU A 49 -14.45 -11.94 13.73
N ALA A 50 -14.11 -13.11 14.28
CA ALA A 50 -13.14 -13.22 15.37
C ALA A 50 -11.72 -12.80 14.95
N LYS A 51 -11.28 -13.15 13.74
CA LYS A 51 -9.99 -12.70 13.18
C LYS A 51 -9.98 -11.20 12.93
N THR A 52 -11.07 -10.64 12.40
CA THR A 52 -11.24 -9.20 12.23
C THR A 52 -11.22 -8.49 13.58
N ALA A 53 -11.92 -9.01 14.59
CA ALA A 53 -11.90 -8.43 15.94
C ALA A 53 -10.51 -8.47 16.58
N ASN A 54 -9.73 -9.54 16.37
CA ASN A 54 -8.35 -9.60 16.85
C ASN A 54 -7.44 -8.61 16.11
N LEU A 55 -7.56 -8.50 14.78
CA LEU A 55 -6.78 -7.55 13.99
C LEU A 55 -7.09 -6.09 14.36
N VAL A 56 -8.36 -5.77 14.61
CA VAL A 56 -8.75 -4.44 15.10
C VAL A 56 -8.17 -4.18 16.48
N ARG A 57 -8.20 -5.16 17.39
CA ARG A 57 -7.60 -5.02 18.73
C ARG A 57 -6.09 -4.79 18.67
N GLU A 58 -5.38 -5.51 17.81
CA GLU A 58 -3.95 -5.33 17.58
C GLU A 58 -3.65 -3.94 17.00
N ALA A 59 -4.48 -3.45 16.07
CA ALA A 59 -4.36 -2.10 15.53
C ALA A 59 -4.62 -1.02 16.59
N GLU A 60 -5.61 -1.22 17.47
CA GLU A 60 -5.90 -0.33 18.60
C GLU A 60 -4.75 -0.32 19.63
N GLU A 61 -4.13 -1.47 19.89
CA GLU A 61 -2.98 -1.58 20.81
C GLU A 61 -1.76 -0.82 20.24
N VAL A 62 -1.46 -0.98 18.95
CA VAL A 62 -0.38 -0.23 18.29
C VAL A 62 -0.63 1.28 18.29
N LEU A 63 -1.87 1.72 18.06
CA LEU A 63 -2.24 3.14 18.15
C LEU A 63 -2.09 3.67 19.57
N LYS A 64 -2.49 2.89 20.57
CA LYS A 64 -2.37 3.26 21.98
C LYS A 64 -0.90 3.34 22.42
N ASP A 65 -0.05 2.44 21.97
CA ASP A 65 1.39 2.48 22.21
C ASP A 65 2.02 3.71 21.54
N GLN A 66 1.60 4.04 20.31
CA GLN A 66 2.04 5.24 19.62
C GLN A 66 1.63 6.52 20.37
N ASP A 67 0.38 6.60 20.83
CA ASP A 67 -0.13 7.73 21.62
C ASP A 67 0.56 7.85 22.99
N ALA A 68 0.92 6.73 23.62
CA ALA A 68 1.70 6.72 24.86
C ALA A 68 3.13 7.28 24.63
N VAL A 69 3.77 6.94 23.50
CA VAL A 69 5.10 7.46 23.14
C VAL A 69 5.05 8.97 22.82
N PHE A 70 4.00 9.43 22.13
CA PHE A 70 3.78 10.86 21.91
C PHE A 70 3.47 11.62 23.20
N SER A 71 2.70 11.02 24.11
CA SER A 71 2.39 11.60 25.42
C SER A 71 3.63 11.68 26.33
N GLN A 72 4.54 10.70 26.24
CA GLN A 72 5.85 10.75 26.92
C GLN A 72 6.79 11.79 26.31
N SER A 73 6.68 12.09 25.01
CA SER A 73 7.45 13.17 24.37
C SER A 73 6.97 14.56 24.80
N SER A 74 5.69 14.72 25.17
CA SER A 74 5.16 16.02 25.65
C SER A 74 5.65 16.40 27.07
N LEU A 75 6.25 15.47 27.83
CA LEU A 75 6.95 15.84 29.08
C LEU A 75 8.19 16.72 28.85
N LEU A 76 8.66 16.86 27.60
CA LEU A 76 9.73 17.77 27.20
C LEU A 76 9.25 19.19 26.87
N ASP A 77 7.93 19.42 26.76
CA ASP A 77 7.36 20.75 26.48
C ASP A 77 7.45 21.72 27.68
N ASN A 78 7.91 21.24 28.85
CA ASN A 78 8.10 22.05 30.07
C ASN A 78 9.54 22.54 30.27
N ILE A 79 10.46 22.34 29.32
CA ILE A 79 11.79 22.94 29.38
C ILE A 79 11.73 24.30 28.69
N ASN A 80 11.62 25.35 29.49
CA ASN A 80 11.68 26.74 29.05
C ASN A 80 13.09 27.03 28.49
N THR A 81 13.22 27.06 27.16
CA THR A 81 14.49 27.27 26.45
C THR A 81 15.04 28.69 26.60
N ASP A 82 14.19 29.66 26.98
CA ASP A 82 14.59 31.06 27.12
C ASP A 82 15.43 31.32 28.39
N GLU A 83 15.29 30.52 29.44
CA GLU A 83 16.03 30.71 30.70
C GLU A 83 17.47 30.13 30.65
N PHE A 84 17.77 29.27 29.66
CA PHE A 84 19.09 28.66 29.50
C PHE A 84 20.03 29.47 28.57
N LEU A 85 19.48 30.42 27.81
CA LEU A 85 20.23 31.22 26.83
C LEU A 85 20.75 32.56 27.37
N ASP A 86 20.15 33.08 28.45
CA ASP A 86 20.57 34.35 29.07
C ASP A 86 21.89 34.25 29.86
N ASP A 87 22.34 33.03 30.21
CA ASP A 87 23.54 32.82 31.03
C ASP A 87 24.87 32.76 30.22
N TYR A 88 24.81 32.91 28.88
CA TYR A 88 25.98 32.79 27.99
C TYR A 88 26.33 34.04 27.16
N ASP A 89 25.56 35.13 27.25
CA ASP A 89 25.72 36.30 26.35
C ASP A 89 26.46 37.51 26.97
N GLU A 90 27.05 37.40 28.17
CA GLU A 90 27.72 38.54 28.85
C GLU A 90 29.27 38.58 28.74
N GLU A 91 29.90 37.81 27.83
CA GLU A 91 31.38 37.80 27.68
C GLU A 91 31.93 38.03 26.26
N ILE A 92 31.15 38.55 25.29
CA ILE A 92 31.64 38.82 23.93
C ILE A 92 31.28 40.24 23.48
N ASP A 93 31.83 41.26 24.15
CA ASP A 93 31.72 42.64 23.67
C ASP A 93 33.01 43.47 23.76
N ASP A 94 34.17 42.79 23.72
CA ASP A 94 35.47 43.49 23.70
C ASP A 94 36.42 42.92 22.63
N ARG A 95 36.08 43.13 21.34
CA ARG A 95 37.03 43.33 20.21
C ARG A 95 36.31 43.30 18.86
N SER A 96 36.12 44.48 18.26
CA SER A 96 36.67 44.83 16.93
C SER A 96 35.92 46.00 16.31
N SER A 97 36.42 47.20 16.59
CA SER A 97 36.33 48.33 15.68
C SER A 97 37.14 48.01 14.42
N LEU A 98 36.52 48.18 13.25
CA LEU A 98 37.04 48.80 12.01
C LEU A 98 36.07 48.50 10.85
N THR A 99 35.30 49.52 10.46
CA THR A 99 34.57 49.64 9.18
C THR A 99 35.54 50.22 8.11
N PRO A 100 35.17 50.54 6.83
CA PRO A 100 33.85 50.50 6.16
C PRO A 100 33.84 50.08 4.67
N GLN A 101 32.67 49.68 4.13
CA GLN A 101 32.01 50.38 3.00
C GLN A 101 30.81 49.63 2.37
N SER A 102 29.76 50.44 2.16
CA SER A 102 28.85 50.47 0.99
C SER A 102 27.63 49.53 0.87
N ARG A 103 26.49 50.17 1.18
CA ARG A 103 25.32 50.46 0.30
C ARG A 103 24.14 49.47 0.18
N SER A 104 22.97 50.10 0.37
CA SER A 104 21.59 49.78 -0.05
C SER A 104 20.94 48.58 0.66
N GLY A 105 19.76 48.67 1.28
CA GLY A 105 18.64 49.59 1.11
C GLY A 105 17.54 48.90 0.30
N SER A 106 16.60 48.22 0.96
CA SER A 106 15.15 48.25 0.65
C SER A 106 14.37 47.24 1.49
N LYS A 107 13.10 47.55 1.61
CA LYS A 107 12.07 47.06 2.53
C LYS A 107 11.18 46.05 1.78
N LEU A 108 10.57 45.14 2.55
CA LEU A 108 9.28 44.46 2.31
C LEU A 108 9.25 43.38 1.19
N THR A 109 8.92 42.14 1.53
CA THR A 109 7.54 41.62 1.46
C THR A 109 7.49 40.11 1.76
N ASN A 110 6.31 39.73 2.19
CA ASN A 110 5.84 38.48 2.77
C ASN A 110 5.67 37.35 1.72
N GLN A 111 5.84 36.10 2.16
CA GLN A 111 4.96 34.94 1.94
C GLN A 111 5.69 33.60 1.66
N ASN A 112 5.49 32.69 2.61
CA ASN A 112 5.19 31.26 2.46
C ASN A 112 5.79 30.49 1.27
N ARG A 113 6.61 29.48 1.59
CA ARG A 113 6.18 28.08 1.51
C ARG A 113 7.16 27.12 2.17
N SER A 114 6.53 26.12 2.77
CA SER A 114 7.03 24.95 3.48
C SER A 114 7.94 24.03 2.67
N SER A 115 8.94 23.43 3.34
CA SER A 115 9.13 21.97 3.47
C SER A 115 10.57 21.62 3.89
N SER A 116 10.71 20.98 5.05
CA SER A 116 11.82 20.07 5.42
C SER A 116 11.47 19.49 6.80
N SER A 117 11.18 18.20 6.89
CA SER A 117 12.14 17.13 7.19
C SER A 117 12.67 17.20 8.62
N THR A 118 12.21 16.29 9.48
CA THR A 118 12.96 15.96 10.70
C THR A 118 12.91 14.45 10.91
N SER A 119 13.99 13.82 10.48
CA SER A 119 14.46 12.52 10.93
C SER A 119 14.82 12.59 12.41
N GLN A 120 14.30 11.67 13.21
CA GLN A 120 14.77 11.40 14.56
C GLN A 120 15.23 9.94 14.63
N ASN A 121 16.55 9.77 14.71
CA ASN A 121 17.22 8.52 15.06
C ASN A 121 17.08 8.27 16.55
N ARG A 122 16.86 7.01 16.97
CA ARG A 122 17.40 6.44 18.22
C ARG A 122 17.57 4.91 18.12
N PRO A 123 18.46 4.30 18.94
CA PRO A 123 19.24 3.12 18.58
C PRO A 123 18.68 1.81 19.14
N ILE A 124 19.10 0.66 18.57
CA ILE A 124 18.94 -0.65 19.21
C ILE A 124 20.28 -1.36 19.36
N SER A 125 20.41 -1.89 20.56
CA SER A 125 21.50 -2.64 21.18
C SER A 125 21.84 -3.97 20.49
N ALA A 126 23.00 -4.47 20.90
CA ALA A 126 23.77 -5.57 20.34
C ALA A 126 23.27 -6.98 20.71
N ASN A 127 23.80 -7.93 19.93
CA ASN A 127 24.06 -9.34 20.23
C ASN A 127 22.87 -10.32 20.23
N GLN A 128 22.87 -11.24 19.26
CA GLN A 128 23.40 -12.60 19.49
C GLN A 128 23.64 -13.38 18.19
N SER A 129 24.70 -14.17 18.23
CA SER A 129 25.33 -14.92 17.15
C SER A 129 24.61 -16.25 16.86
N ARG A 130 24.51 -16.59 15.55
CA ARG A 130 24.75 -17.88 14.82
C ARG A 130 24.81 -19.22 15.60
N PRO A 131 24.51 -20.42 15.00
CA PRO A 131 24.94 -20.79 13.63
C PRO A 131 24.07 -21.76 12.77
N ASN A 132 24.25 -21.62 11.45
CA ASN A 132 24.53 -22.62 10.40
C ASN A 132 24.12 -24.11 10.55
N SER A 133 23.30 -24.58 9.61
CA SER A 133 23.37 -25.90 8.94
C SER A 133 22.48 -25.78 7.67
N GLY A 134 22.71 -26.38 6.52
CA GLY A 134 23.68 -27.31 5.97
C GLY A 134 23.22 -27.54 4.52
N LEU A 135 24.16 -27.90 3.65
CA LEU A 135 23.97 -28.06 2.21
C LEU A 135 22.83 -29.04 1.86
N GLN A 136 22.15 -28.80 0.73
CA GLN A 136 22.12 -29.84 -0.32
C GLN A 136 21.68 -29.30 -1.69
N SER A 137 22.30 -29.95 -2.68
CA SER A 137 22.48 -29.62 -4.08
C SER A 137 21.36 -30.15 -4.97
N ARG A 138 21.23 -29.51 -6.15
CA ARG A 138 20.45 -29.94 -7.32
C ARG A 138 20.86 -31.36 -7.80
N PRO A 139 20.04 -32.01 -8.66
CA PRO A 139 20.21 -31.89 -10.12
C PRO A 139 18.85 -31.84 -10.87
N ASN A 140 18.63 -30.99 -11.88
CA ASN A 140 18.98 -31.10 -13.31
C ASN A 140 18.49 -32.39 -14.02
N SER A 141 17.48 -32.26 -14.89
CA SER A 141 17.32 -33.13 -16.06
C SER A 141 16.91 -32.29 -17.28
N LYS A 142 17.65 -32.53 -18.36
CA LYS A 142 17.50 -31.96 -19.71
C LYS A 142 16.72 -32.97 -20.55
N THR A 143 15.76 -32.53 -21.36
CA THR A 143 15.46 -33.19 -22.64
C THR A 143 15.13 -32.17 -23.73
N LYS A 144 15.95 -32.30 -24.78
CA LYS A 144 15.98 -31.79 -26.15
C LYS A 144 14.76 -31.12 -26.81
N LYS A 145 15.14 -30.14 -27.63
CA LYS A 145 14.42 -29.41 -28.68
C LYS A 145 14.03 -30.27 -29.90
N THR A 146 12.87 -29.95 -30.45
CA THR A 146 12.56 -29.72 -31.89
C THR A 146 11.48 -28.63 -31.86
N GLY A 147 11.56 -27.42 -32.43
CA GLY A 147 11.99 -27.05 -33.78
C GLY A 147 10.75 -26.79 -34.64
N SER A 148 10.15 -25.59 -34.57
CA SER A 148 9.69 -24.78 -35.72
C SER A 148 8.54 -23.79 -35.40
N ALA A 149 8.62 -22.66 -36.09
CA ALA A 149 7.58 -21.71 -36.49
C ALA A 149 6.90 -20.79 -35.45
N ARG A 150 7.29 -19.51 -35.56
CA ARG A 150 6.60 -18.32 -35.10
C ARG A 150 5.19 -18.23 -35.70
N SER A 151 4.19 -17.97 -34.88
CA SER A 151 3.03 -17.16 -35.26
C SER A 151 2.49 -16.40 -34.06
N ARG A 152 2.37 -15.08 -34.23
CA ARG A 152 1.84 -14.13 -33.24
C ARG A 152 0.38 -14.45 -32.93
N GLY A 153 0.09 -14.81 -31.67
CA GLY A 153 -1.26 -14.94 -31.15
C GLY A 153 -1.62 -13.76 -30.26
N ARG A 154 -2.45 -12.84 -30.77
CA ARG A 154 -3.22 -11.88 -29.95
C ARG A 154 -4.29 -12.70 -29.23
N SER A 155 -4.37 -12.60 -27.91
CA SER A 155 -5.39 -13.33 -27.14
C SER A 155 -6.78 -12.81 -27.49
N ALA A 156 -7.58 -13.71 -28.05
CA ALA A 156 -8.97 -13.53 -28.36
C ALA A 156 -9.81 -13.31 -27.09
N LYS A 157 -10.68 -12.30 -27.13
CA LYS A 157 -11.90 -12.26 -26.34
C LYS A 157 -12.90 -13.19 -27.04
N SER A 158 -13.33 -14.25 -26.36
CA SER A 158 -14.36 -15.16 -26.84
C SER A 158 -15.74 -14.51 -26.66
N ASN A 159 -16.28 -13.90 -27.71
CA ASN A 159 -17.70 -13.62 -27.82
C ASN A 159 -18.39 -14.90 -28.30
N VAL A 160 -18.98 -15.66 -27.38
CA VAL A 160 -19.89 -16.77 -27.71
C VAL A 160 -21.31 -16.21 -27.70
N SER A 161 -21.61 -15.34 -28.67
CA SER A 161 -22.97 -14.82 -28.88
C SER A 161 -23.15 -14.28 -30.30
N ASP A 162 -22.73 -15.04 -31.30
CA ASP A 162 -23.03 -14.73 -32.71
C ASP A 162 -23.31 -16.01 -33.52
N ASN A 163 -24.11 -16.91 -32.92
CA ASN A 163 -24.72 -18.04 -33.62
C ASN A 163 -26.25 -17.82 -33.64
N VAL A 164 -26.68 -16.68 -34.14
CA VAL A 164 -28.04 -16.53 -34.66
C VAL A 164 -27.85 -16.10 -36.10
N ALA A 165 -27.99 -17.06 -37.02
CA ALA A 165 -28.04 -16.77 -38.44
C ALA A 165 -29.24 -15.85 -38.66
N VAL A 166 -28.99 -14.55 -38.80
CA VAL A 166 -29.95 -13.59 -39.35
C VAL A 166 -29.97 -13.88 -40.85
N PRO A 167 -31.05 -14.44 -41.41
CA PRO A 167 -31.10 -14.71 -42.84
C PRO A 167 -30.96 -13.38 -43.58
N GLU A 168 -30.03 -13.34 -44.53
CA GLU A 168 -29.73 -12.19 -45.37
C GLU A 168 -31.04 -11.68 -46.02
N GLU A 169 -31.28 -10.36 -46.06
CA GLU A 169 -32.57 -9.81 -46.53
C GLU A 169 -32.96 -10.27 -47.95
N ALA A 170 -31.97 -10.63 -48.77
CA ALA A 170 -32.18 -11.24 -50.07
C ALA A 170 -32.90 -12.60 -49.97
N PHE A 171 -32.54 -13.46 -49.01
CA PHE A 171 -33.14 -14.77 -48.80
C PHE A 171 -34.59 -14.67 -48.30
N ILE A 172 -34.88 -13.70 -47.43
CA ILE A 172 -36.24 -13.44 -46.95
C ILE A 172 -37.14 -12.93 -48.09
N THR A 173 -36.57 -12.13 -49.00
CA THR A 173 -37.29 -11.61 -50.17
C THR A 173 -37.58 -12.73 -51.18
N GLU A 174 -36.60 -13.59 -51.45
CA GLU A 174 -36.75 -14.75 -52.34
C GLU A 174 -37.77 -15.77 -51.80
N CYS A 175 -37.79 -16.03 -50.49
CA CYS A 175 -38.84 -16.87 -49.88
C CYS A 175 -40.25 -16.26 -49.98
N LYS A 176 -40.37 -14.93 -49.90
CA LYS A 176 -41.66 -14.24 -50.06
C LYS A 176 -42.15 -14.30 -51.51
N GLU A 177 -41.25 -14.12 -52.48
CA GLU A 177 -41.58 -14.26 -53.90
C GLU A 177 -41.98 -15.68 -54.26
N PHE A 178 -41.25 -16.69 -53.76
CA PHE A 178 -41.59 -18.10 -53.94
C PHE A 178 -42.96 -18.45 -53.32
N SER A 179 -43.24 -17.95 -52.11
CA SER A 179 -44.54 -18.13 -51.47
C SER A 179 -45.67 -17.46 -52.27
N LYS A 180 -45.42 -16.28 -52.84
CA LYS A 180 -46.42 -15.57 -53.65
C LYS A 180 -46.71 -16.30 -54.96
N GLN A 181 -45.66 -16.81 -55.63
CA GLN A 181 -45.82 -17.59 -56.85
C GLN A 181 -46.60 -18.88 -56.61
N THR A 182 -46.29 -19.61 -55.53
CA THR A 182 -47.00 -20.85 -55.17
C THR A 182 -48.49 -20.59 -54.90
N ILE A 183 -48.83 -19.47 -54.27
CA ILE A 183 -50.22 -19.07 -54.02
C ILE A 183 -50.93 -18.74 -55.34
N LEU A 184 -50.29 -18.02 -56.26
CA LEU A 184 -50.85 -17.73 -57.58
C LEU A 184 -51.14 -19.01 -58.37
N ASP A 185 -50.17 -19.93 -58.43
CA ASP A 185 -50.33 -21.20 -59.15
C ASP A 185 -51.48 -22.04 -58.55
N THR A 186 -51.67 -21.97 -57.23
CA THR A 186 -52.78 -22.66 -56.55
C THR A 186 -54.13 -22.03 -56.88
N ILE A 187 -54.21 -20.69 -56.96
CA ILE A 187 -55.44 -19.97 -57.29
C ILE A 187 -55.83 -20.26 -58.75
N THR A 188 -54.89 -20.19 -59.69
CA THR A 188 -55.17 -20.47 -61.11
C THR A 188 -55.64 -21.91 -61.32
N ASN A 189 -55.08 -22.87 -60.59
CA ASN A 189 -55.51 -24.27 -60.66
C ASN A 189 -56.91 -24.49 -60.03
N ILE A 190 -57.33 -23.66 -59.08
CA ILE A 190 -58.69 -23.69 -58.54
C ILE A 190 -59.67 -23.03 -59.53
N GLU A 191 -59.30 -21.91 -60.12
CA GLU A 191 -60.09 -21.22 -61.15
C GLU A 191 -60.30 -22.11 -62.39
N GLU A 192 -59.26 -22.78 -62.86
CA GLU A 192 -59.32 -23.71 -64.01
C GLU A 192 -60.19 -24.95 -63.73
N ARG A 193 -60.31 -25.37 -62.46
CA ARG A 193 -61.20 -26.47 -62.06
C ARG A 193 -62.66 -26.05 -61.88
N LEU A 194 -62.91 -24.79 -61.53
CA LEU A 194 -64.27 -24.24 -61.37
C LEU A 194 -64.92 -23.87 -62.71
N ASP A 195 -64.14 -23.59 -63.76
CA ASP A 195 -64.65 -23.33 -65.12
C ASP A 195 -65.10 -24.61 -65.87
N THR A 196 -64.85 -25.80 -65.30
CA THR A 196 -65.20 -27.11 -65.91
C THR A 196 -66.46 -27.78 -65.37
N ASP A 197 -67.10 -27.22 -64.35
CA ASP A 197 -68.36 -27.75 -63.80
C ASP A 197 -69.54 -27.03 -64.48
N ASP A 198 -69.72 -27.28 -65.78
CA ASP A 198 -70.99 -27.06 -66.48
C ASP A 198 -71.89 -28.20 -66.00
N ASP A 199 -72.72 -27.92 -64.98
CA ASP A 199 -73.66 -28.86 -64.39
C ASP A 199 -74.67 -29.30 -65.47
N GLU A 200 -74.38 -30.40 -66.16
CA GLU A 200 -75.40 -31.22 -66.79
C GLU A 200 -76.32 -31.68 -65.67
N GLU A 201 -77.46 -30.99 -65.50
CA GLU A 201 -78.60 -31.48 -64.73
C GLU A 201 -79.10 -32.77 -65.40
N GLU A 202 -78.43 -33.89 -65.14
CA GLU A 202 -79.02 -35.21 -65.37
C GLU A 202 -80.26 -35.28 -64.49
N GLU A 203 -81.44 -35.26 -65.13
CA GLU A 203 -82.70 -35.68 -64.52
C GLU A 203 -82.51 -37.13 -64.05
N ASP A 204 -82.04 -37.26 -62.83
CA ASP A 204 -81.84 -38.51 -62.13
C ASP A 204 -83.23 -39.13 -61.93
N ASP A 205 -83.64 -39.99 -62.87
CA ASP A 205 -84.90 -40.73 -62.83
C ASP A 205 -84.97 -41.48 -61.49
N ILE A 206 -85.76 -40.95 -60.55
CA ILE A 206 -85.75 -41.29 -59.11
C ILE A 206 -86.13 -42.78 -58.86
N ILE A 207 -86.61 -43.45 -59.91
CA ILE A 207 -87.16 -44.80 -59.91
C ILE A 207 -86.31 -45.69 -60.81
N PRO A 208 -85.55 -46.65 -60.25
CA PRO A 208 -84.84 -47.65 -61.05
C PRO A 208 -85.83 -48.36 -61.98
N GLN A 209 -85.43 -48.65 -63.22
CA GLN A 209 -86.30 -49.23 -64.26
C GLN A 209 -87.06 -50.50 -63.80
N ALA A 210 -86.51 -51.26 -62.85
CA ALA A 210 -87.15 -52.42 -62.21
C ALA A 210 -88.39 -52.09 -61.35
N ALA A 211 -88.57 -50.84 -60.93
CA ALA A 211 -89.71 -50.35 -60.16
C ALA A 211 -90.79 -49.67 -61.03
N ALA A 212 -90.52 -49.44 -62.33
CA ALA A 212 -91.49 -48.93 -63.29
C ALA A 212 -92.53 -49.99 -63.71
N ASP A 213 -92.16 -51.28 -63.70
CA ASP A 213 -93.04 -52.43 -64.01
C ASP A 213 -93.82 -52.97 -62.79
N MET A 214 -93.65 -52.35 -61.62
CA MET A 214 -94.37 -52.74 -60.40
C MET A 214 -95.75 -52.06 -60.33
N GLY A 215 -96.78 -52.79 -59.90
CA GLY A 215 -98.11 -52.19 -59.64
C GLY A 215 -98.02 -51.07 -58.59
N SER A 216 -98.88 -50.04 -58.71
CA SER A 216 -98.80 -48.79 -57.93
C SER A 216 -98.63 -48.98 -56.41
N GLU A 217 -99.23 -50.02 -55.83
CA GLU A 217 -99.08 -50.33 -54.40
C GLU A 217 -97.67 -50.80 -54.02
N ALA A 218 -97.01 -51.59 -54.88
CA ALA A 218 -95.64 -52.06 -54.67
C ALA A 218 -94.63 -50.91 -54.81
N THR A 219 -94.82 -50.02 -55.78
CA THR A 219 -94.01 -48.81 -55.94
C THR A 219 -94.14 -47.87 -54.74
N ILE A 220 -95.34 -47.69 -54.18
CA ILE A 220 -95.54 -46.89 -52.94
C ILE A 220 -94.80 -47.51 -51.75
N ARG A 221 -94.79 -48.85 -51.60
CA ARG A 221 -94.04 -49.51 -50.52
C ARG A 221 -92.52 -49.34 -50.68
N PHE A 222 -92.01 -49.46 -51.91
CA PHE A 222 -90.60 -49.22 -52.22
C PHE A 222 -90.19 -47.77 -51.94
N LEU A 223 -90.96 -46.78 -52.40
CA LEU A 223 -90.68 -45.37 -52.15
C LEU A 223 -90.71 -45.02 -50.66
N LYS A 224 -91.65 -45.59 -49.88
CA LYS A 224 -91.67 -45.43 -48.41
C LYS A 224 -90.44 -46.04 -47.74
N ALA A 225 -89.96 -47.19 -48.23
CA ALA A 225 -88.74 -47.80 -47.72
C ALA A 225 -87.49 -46.94 -48.06
N LYS A 226 -87.39 -46.45 -49.31
CA LYS A 226 -86.30 -45.54 -49.73
C LYS A 226 -86.32 -44.23 -48.92
N LEU A 227 -87.49 -43.62 -48.72
CA LEU A 227 -87.63 -42.43 -47.88
C LEU A 227 -87.20 -42.69 -46.44
N ARG A 228 -87.55 -43.85 -45.87
CA ARG A 228 -87.11 -44.22 -44.52
C ARG A 228 -85.60 -44.41 -44.43
N VAL A 229 -84.99 -45.09 -45.39
CA VAL A 229 -83.53 -45.25 -45.46
C VAL A 229 -82.85 -43.88 -45.61
N MET A 230 -83.34 -43.02 -46.50
CA MET A 230 -82.82 -41.66 -46.66
C MET A 230 -83.00 -40.81 -45.39
N GLN A 231 -84.11 -40.96 -44.66
CA GLN A 231 -84.31 -40.26 -43.38
C GLN A 231 -83.31 -40.77 -42.33
N GLU A 232 -83.09 -42.09 -42.24
CA GLU A 232 -82.09 -42.67 -41.34
C GLU A 232 -80.66 -42.24 -41.71
N GLU A 233 -80.34 -42.10 -43.00
CA GLU A 233 -79.06 -41.55 -43.49
C GLU A 233 -78.91 -40.06 -43.19
N LEU A 234 -79.96 -39.25 -43.36
CA LEU A 234 -79.97 -37.83 -42.99
C LEU A 234 -79.79 -37.64 -41.48
N ASP A 235 -80.49 -38.43 -40.65
CA ASP A 235 -80.37 -38.38 -39.20
C ASP A 235 -78.96 -38.82 -38.76
N ARG A 236 -78.37 -39.82 -39.42
CA ARG A 236 -76.99 -40.25 -39.19
C ARG A 236 -75.98 -39.18 -39.58
N LEU A 237 -76.13 -38.58 -40.77
CA LEU A 237 -75.28 -37.47 -41.23
C LEU A 237 -75.41 -36.27 -40.28
N ALA A 238 -76.61 -35.95 -39.80
CA ALA A 238 -76.83 -34.88 -38.83
C ALA A 238 -76.10 -35.17 -37.49
N GLN A 239 -76.14 -36.41 -37.00
CA GLN A 239 -75.37 -36.80 -35.81
C GLN A 239 -73.85 -36.71 -36.04
N ASP A 240 -73.37 -37.14 -37.20
CA ASP A 240 -71.95 -37.04 -37.56
C ASP A 240 -71.51 -35.57 -37.69
N CYS A 241 -72.33 -34.70 -38.29
CA CYS A 241 -72.11 -33.25 -38.34
C CYS A 241 -72.05 -32.64 -36.94
N ASN A 242 -73.02 -32.93 -36.08
CA ASN A 242 -73.03 -32.43 -34.69
C ASN A 242 -71.78 -32.88 -33.93
N LYS A 243 -71.37 -34.14 -34.08
CA LYS A 243 -70.14 -34.67 -33.47
C LYS A 243 -68.90 -33.97 -34.00
N LYS A 244 -68.84 -33.70 -35.31
CA LYS A 244 -67.74 -32.95 -35.92
C LYS A 244 -67.70 -31.50 -35.43
N ASP A 245 -68.85 -30.87 -35.21
CA ASP A 245 -68.94 -29.53 -34.63
C ASP A 245 -68.46 -29.50 -33.17
N GLU A 246 -68.81 -30.50 -32.36
CA GLU A 246 -68.30 -30.66 -31.00
C GLU A 246 -66.78 -30.86 -30.98
N GLU A 247 -66.25 -31.74 -31.84
CA GLU A 247 -64.80 -31.96 -32.03
C GLU A 247 -64.10 -30.65 -32.46
N ASN A 248 -64.69 -29.91 -33.40
CA ASN A 248 -64.15 -28.65 -33.89
C ASN A 248 -64.14 -27.57 -32.80
N ASN A 249 -65.21 -27.47 -32.01
CA ASN A 249 -65.28 -26.58 -30.85
C ASN A 249 -64.23 -26.92 -29.78
N SER A 250 -63.98 -28.21 -29.55
CA SER A 250 -62.93 -28.68 -28.64
C SER A 250 -61.53 -28.31 -29.14
N VAL A 251 -61.24 -28.55 -30.44
CA VAL A 251 -59.96 -28.18 -31.06
C VAL A 251 -59.76 -26.67 -31.05
N ASN A 252 -60.78 -25.87 -31.38
CA ASN A 252 -60.69 -24.40 -31.33
C ASN A 252 -60.40 -23.89 -29.92
N SER A 253 -61.05 -24.46 -28.90
CA SER A 253 -60.76 -24.14 -27.50
C SER A 253 -59.30 -24.47 -27.15
N ARG A 254 -58.80 -25.61 -27.62
CA ARG A 254 -57.42 -26.02 -27.39
C ARG A 254 -56.40 -25.14 -28.11
N ILE A 255 -56.69 -24.69 -29.34
CA ILE A 255 -55.87 -23.73 -30.08
C ILE A 255 -55.75 -22.43 -29.28
N LYS A 256 -56.88 -21.90 -28.81
CA LYS A 256 -56.89 -20.67 -28.01
C LYS A 256 -56.07 -20.79 -26.73
N GLU A 257 -56.20 -21.88 -25.99
CA GLU A 257 -55.38 -22.14 -24.80
C GLU A 257 -53.87 -22.17 -25.11
N LEU A 258 -53.48 -22.81 -26.23
CA LEU A 258 -52.09 -22.88 -26.66
C LEU A 258 -51.56 -21.52 -27.13
N GLU A 259 -52.38 -20.70 -27.78
CA GLU A 259 -52.02 -19.34 -28.18
C GLU A 259 -51.82 -18.41 -26.98
N ASP A 260 -52.70 -18.48 -25.98
CA ASP A 260 -52.57 -17.74 -24.72
C ASP A 260 -51.31 -18.15 -23.96
N GLU A 261 -51.04 -19.46 -23.89
CA GLU A 261 -49.83 -19.99 -23.25
C GLU A 261 -48.55 -19.59 -24.02
N ARG A 262 -48.58 -19.63 -25.36
CA ARG A 262 -47.48 -19.12 -26.20
C ARG A 262 -47.22 -17.64 -25.90
N GLY A 263 -48.28 -16.82 -25.79
CA GLY A 263 -48.16 -15.40 -25.45
C GLY A 263 -47.59 -15.17 -24.04
N ARG A 264 -47.96 -16.01 -23.07
CA ARG A 264 -47.41 -15.98 -21.71
C ARG A 264 -45.92 -16.35 -21.70
N LEU A 265 -45.55 -17.45 -22.34
CA LEU A 265 -44.17 -17.91 -22.46
C LEU A 265 -43.30 -16.88 -23.20
N HIS A 266 -43.82 -16.24 -24.24
CA HIS A 266 -43.09 -15.21 -24.96
C HIS A 266 -42.77 -14.00 -24.07
N ARG A 267 -43.74 -13.54 -23.26
CA ARG A 267 -43.51 -12.46 -22.28
C ARG A 267 -42.50 -12.85 -21.20
N THR A 268 -42.58 -14.07 -20.67
CA THR A 268 -41.61 -14.57 -19.69
C THR A 268 -40.21 -14.67 -20.29
N ASN A 269 -40.08 -15.19 -21.52
CA ASN A 269 -38.81 -15.31 -22.22
C ASN A 269 -38.19 -13.92 -22.49
N ALA A 270 -38.99 -12.96 -22.96
CA ALA A 270 -38.53 -11.57 -23.13
C ALA A 270 -38.02 -10.96 -21.81
N SER A 271 -38.76 -11.16 -20.70
CA SER A 271 -38.31 -10.71 -19.38
C SER A 271 -37.01 -11.38 -18.93
N GLN A 272 -36.90 -12.69 -19.09
CA GLN A 272 -35.69 -13.44 -18.74
C GLN A 272 -34.49 -12.99 -19.59
N GLN A 273 -34.70 -12.72 -20.88
CA GLN A 273 -33.67 -12.22 -21.78
C GLN A 273 -33.12 -10.86 -21.29
N THR A 274 -33.99 -9.92 -20.92
CA THR A 274 -33.54 -8.62 -20.37
C THR A 274 -32.77 -8.78 -19.05
N GLN A 275 -33.14 -9.77 -18.24
CA GLN A 275 -32.48 -10.05 -16.97
C GLN A 275 -31.10 -10.69 -17.18
N ILE A 276 -30.96 -11.60 -18.16
CA ILE A 276 -29.68 -12.16 -18.59
C ILE A 276 -28.74 -11.03 -19.05
N ASP A 277 -29.23 -10.12 -19.90
CA ASP A 277 -28.41 -9.02 -20.41
C ASP A 277 -27.98 -8.06 -19.30
N LYS A 278 -28.85 -7.80 -18.31
CA LYS A 278 -28.49 -7.05 -17.11
C LYS A 278 -27.39 -7.74 -16.30
N TYR A 279 -27.52 -9.04 -16.03
CA TYR A 279 -26.50 -9.78 -15.27
C TYR A 279 -25.19 -9.90 -16.02
N LYS A 280 -25.21 -10.04 -17.36
CA LYS A 280 -24.00 -10.00 -18.19
C LYS A 280 -23.27 -8.66 -18.04
N ARG A 281 -23.98 -7.53 -18.17
CA ARG A 281 -23.38 -6.19 -17.98
C ARG A 281 -22.79 -6.03 -16.58
N MET A 282 -23.52 -6.43 -15.54
CA MET A 282 -23.01 -6.37 -14.16
C MET A 282 -21.77 -7.24 -13.95
N ALA A 283 -21.71 -8.43 -14.56
CA ALA A 283 -20.56 -9.30 -14.48
C ALA A 283 -19.33 -8.72 -15.21
N GLU A 284 -19.54 -8.10 -16.38
CA GLU A 284 -18.48 -7.41 -17.13
C GLU A 284 -17.96 -6.18 -16.36
N ASP A 285 -18.83 -5.37 -15.77
CA ASP A 285 -18.44 -4.23 -14.93
C ASP A 285 -17.65 -4.68 -13.69
N ALA A 286 -18.10 -5.75 -13.01
CA ALA A 286 -17.39 -6.31 -11.88
C ALA A 286 -16.01 -6.86 -12.30
N ARG A 287 -15.94 -7.53 -13.46
CA ARG A 287 -14.70 -8.07 -14.01
C ARG A 287 -13.71 -6.96 -14.36
N THR A 288 -14.13 -5.92 -15.07
CA THR A 288 -13.25 -4.78 -15.42
C THR A 288 -12.76 -4.03 -14.19
N LYS A 289 -13.62 -3.85 -13.18
CA LYS A 289 -13.21 -3.29 -11.89
C LYS A 289 -12.20 -4.19 -11.17
N SER A 290 -12.39 -5.50 -11.16
CA SER A 290 -11.44 -6.46 -10.60
C SER A 290 -10.09 -6.41 -11.30
N GLU A 291 -10.08 -6.43 -12.64
CA GLU A 291 -8.86 -6.31 -13.45
C GLU A 291 -8.14 -4.98 -13.16
N SER A 292 -8.87 -3.86 -13.05
CA SER A 292 -8.28 -2.56 -12.70
C SER A 292 -7.64 -2.55 -11.30
N SER A 293 -8.32 -3.09 -10.29
CA SER A 293 -7.79 -3.20 -8.93
C SER A 293 -6.57 -4.11 -8.87
N GLU A 294 -6.57 -5.20 -9.64
CA GLU A 294 -5.41 -6.10 -9.74
C GLU A 294 -4.20 -5.39 -10.34
N THR A 295 -4.39 -4.58 -11.40
CA THR A 295 -3.29 -3.77 -11.95
C THR A 295 -2.73 -2.76 -10.96
N GLN A 296 -3.60 -2.11 -10.18
CA GLN A 296 -3.18 -1.17 -9.12
C GLN A 296 -2.42 -1.88 -8.00
N LEU A 297 -2.87 -3.07 -7.57
CA LEU A 297 -2.16 -3.88 -6.58
C LEU A 297 -0.76 -4.28 -7.06
N VAL A 298 -0.62 -4.63 -8.33
CA VAL A 298 0.69 -4.96 -8.92
C VAL A 298 1.58 -3.71 -8.97
N ALA A 299 1.04 -2.55 -9.34
CA ALA A 299 1.79 -1.29 -9.35
C ALA A 299 2.27 -0.91 -7.94
N LEU A 300 1.37 -0.90 -6.96
CA LEU A 300 1.70 -0.59 -5.57
C LEU A 300 2.72 -1.56 -4.96
N ARG A 301 2.62 -2.86 -5.28
CA ARG A 301 3.64 -3.84 -4.85
C ARG A 301 5.02 -3.52 -5.41
N LYS A 302 5.11 -3.12 -6.68
CA LYS A 302 6.37 -2.71 -7.30
C LYS A 302 6.93 -1.44 -6.66
N GLU A 303 6.08 -0.44 -6.39
CA GLU A 303 6.49 0.79 -5.70
C GLU A 303 6.98 0.49 -4.28
N LEU A 304 6.30 -0.39 -3.54
CA LEU A 304 6.73 -0.82 -2.20
C LEU A 304 8.10 -1.49 -2.25
N GLU A 305 8.32 -2.42 -3.18
CA GLU A 305 9.64 -3.04 -3.38
C GLU A 305 10.73 -2.02 -3.73
N GLN A 306 10.40 -1.05 -4.60
CA GLN A 306 11.32 0.02 -4.96
C GLN A 306 11.68 0.90 -3.76
N MET A 307 10.68 1.32 -2.98
CA MET A 307 10.87 2.10 -1.76
C MET A 307 11.70 1.34 -0.73
N LYS A 308 11.46 0.04 -0.54
CA LYS A 308 12.25 -0.80 0.37
C LYS A 308 13.72 -0.92 -0.07
N ARG A 309 13.99 -1.01 -1.38
CA ARG A 309 15.36 -0.99 -1.92
C ARG A 309 16.04 0.36 -1.70
N SER A 310 15.32 1.46 -1.98
CA SER A 310 15.81 2.83 -1.75
C SER A 310 16.14 3.06 -0.27
N GLN A 311 15.24 2.66 0.64
CA GLN A 311 15.44 2.77 2.08
C GLN A 311 16.69 2.00 2.54
N LYS A 312 16.90 0.77 2.04
CA LYS A 312 18.11 -0.01 2.38
C LYS A 312 19.39 0.68 1.88
N GLN A 313 19.36 1.24 0.68
CA GLN A 313 20.48 1.99 0.11
C GLN A 313 20.75 3.25 0.95
N GLN A 314 19.71 4.02 1.28
CA GLN A 314 19.81 5.21 2.12
C GLN A 314 20.33 4.90 3.52
N SER A 315 19.84 3.84 4.16
CA SER A 315 20.33 3.38 5.46
C SER A 315 21.82 3.01 5.42
N SER A 316 22.27 2.32 4.37
CA SER A 316 23.70 2.01 4.21
C SER A 316 24.55 3.27 4.00
N SER A 317 24.04 4.25 3.24
CA SER A 317 24.69 5.54 3.04
C SER A 317 24.76 6.34 4.34
N GLN A 318 23.67 6.36 5.11
CA GLN A 318 23.58 7.04 6.39
C GLN A 318 24.57 6.45 7.40
N SER A 319 24.63 5.12 7.51
CA SER A 319 25.62 4.44 8.35
C SER A 319 27.06 4.80 7.94
N ALA A 320 27.35 4.86 6.63
CA ALA A 320 28.66 5.27 6.16
C ALA A 320 28.99 6.74 6.52
N THR A 321 28.01 7.65 6.43
CA THR A 321 28.20 9.05 6.85
C THR A 321 28.35 9.19 8.35
N GLU A 322 27.64 8.40 9.14
CA GLU A 322 27.74 8.38 10.60
C GLU A 322 29.10 7.90 11.07
N VAL A 323 29.66 6.85 10.45
CA VAL A 323 31.04 6.40 10.72
C VAL A 323 32.07 7.49 10.40
N ARG A 324 31.91 8.21 9.27
CA ARG A 324 32.82 9.32 8.93
C ARG A 324 32.69 10.48 9.91
N LEU A 325 31.46 10.79 10.35
CA LEU A 325 31.20 11.82 11.34
C LEU A 325 31.86 11.47 12.68
N ASN A 326 31.66 10.25 13.18
CA ASN A 326 32.26 9.80 14.44
C ASN A 326 33.79 9.87 14.37
N ARG A 327 34.39 9.43 13.27
CA ARG A 327 35.85 9.56 13.06
C ARG A 327 36.32 11.01 13.07
N ALA A 328 35.55 11.93 12.47
CA ALA A 328 35.88 13.35 12.50
C ALA A 328 35.75 13.94 13.91
N LEU A 329 34.74 13.51 14.68
CA LEU A 329 34.55 13.91 16.08
C LEU A 329 35.69 13.40 16.97
N GLU A 330 36.09 12.14 16.83
CA GLU A 330 37.25 11.56 17.53
C GLU A 330 38.55 12.32 17.22
N GLU A 331 38.78 12.70 15.96
CA GLU A 331 39.95 13.47 15.57
C GLU A 331 39.92 14.90 16.15
N ILE A 332 38.74 15.54 16.19
CA ILE A 332 38.57 16.85 16.85
C ILE A 332 38.87 16.75 18.35
N GLU A 333 38.37 15.72 19.03
CA GLU A 333 38.61 15.50 20.45
C GLU A 333 40.10 15.30 20.73
N LYS A 334 40.77 14.46 19.93
CA LYS A 334 42.23 14.27 20.00
C LYS A 334 43.01 15.56 19.78
N GLN A 335 42.61 16.39 18.82
CA GLN A 335 43.26 17.69 18.58
C GLN A 335 43.05 18.66 19.75
N LYS A 336 41.86 18.67 20.36
CA LYS A 336 41.59 19.47 21.57
C LYS A 336 42.46 19.00 22.75
N GLU A 337 42.57 17.70 22.97
CA GLU A 337 43.46 17.14 24.00
C GLU A 337 44.92 17.51 23.76
N GLN A 338 45.40 17.38 22.51
CA GLN A 338 46.77 17.76 22.15
C GLN A 338 47.03 19.26 22.37
N LEU A 339 46.06 20.11 22.03
CA LEU A 339 46.13 21.55 22.27
C LEU A 339 46.20 21.86 23.78
N LEU A 340 45.34 21.22 24.58
CA LEU A 340 45.34 21.37 26.05
C LEU A 340 46.68 20.92 26.65
N ARG A 341 47.20 19.76 26.21
CA ARG A 341 48.51 19.23 26.61
C ARG A 341 49.66 20.17 26.25
N SER A 342 49.62 20.76 25.06
CA SER A 342 50.63 21.73 24.63
C SER A 342 50.54 23.02 25.45
N LYS A 343 49.33 23.50 25.77
CA LYS A 343 49.14 24.67 26.62
C LYS A 343 49.63 24.43 28.05
N SER A 344 49.34 23.27 28.64
CA SER A 344 49.81 22.94 29.99
C SER A 344 51.33 22.77 30.04
N SER A 345 51.92 22.07 29.07
CA SER A 345 53.38 21.93 28.96
C SER A 345 54.09 23.28 28.76
N SER A 346 53.53 24.18 27.95
CA SER A 346 54.06 25.53 27.77
C SER A 346 53.99 26.37 29.05
N LYS A 347 52.87 26.29 29.80
CA LYS A 347 52.71 26.94 31.11
C LYS A 347 53.72 26.40 32.13
N GLU A 348 53.84 25.07 32.23
CA GLU A 348 54.79 24.43 33.14
C GLU A 348 56.24 24.80 32.80
N SER A 349 56.61 24.81 31.51
CA SER A 349 57.95 25.22 31.07
C SER A 349 58.26 26.68 31.42
N THR A 350 57.30 27.60 31.21
CA THR A 350 57.47 29.02 31.57
C THR A 350 57.53 29.22 33.08
N GLU A 351 56.80 28.44 33.86
CA GLU A 351 56.86 28.46 35.32
C GLU A 351 58.19 27.92 35.86
N GLN A 352 58.68 26.81 35.31
CA GLN A 352 60.02 26.27 35.62
C GLN A 352 61.13 27.27 35.25
N GLU A 353 61.03 27.94 34.11
CA GLU A 353 61.98 28.96 33.68
C GLU A 353 61.97 30.18 34.63
N LYS A 354 60.78 30.65 35.03
CA LYS A 354 60.65 31.71 36.05
C LYS A 354 61.32 31.32 37.37
N HIS A 355 61.05 30.12 37.89
CA HIS A 355 61.67 29.64 39.12
C HIS A 355 63.21 29.57 39.00
N LYS A 356 63.72 29.15 37.83
CA LYS A 356 65.16 29.10 37.57
C LYS A 356 65.77 30.51 37.49
N VAL A 357 65.09 31.46 36.85
CA VAL A 357 65.50 32.87 36.81
C VAL A 357 65.54 33.45 38.22
N ASP A 358 64.50 33.24 39.03
CA ASP A 358 64.42 33.73 40.40
C ASP A 358 65.53 33.14 41.28
N GLN A 359 65.82 31.84 41.12
CA GLN A 359 66.93 31.18 41.82
C GLN A 359 68.27 31.80 41.42
N LEU A 360 68.54 31.96 40.12
CA LEU A 360 69.77 32.58 39.61
C LEU A 360 69.92 34.03 40.10
N LEU A 361 68.84 34.82 40.10
CA LEU A 361 68.86 36.18 40.64
C LEU A 361 69.20 36.21 42.14
N SER A 362 68.65 35.28 42.94
CA SER A 362 68.96 35.19 44.37
C SER A 362 70.44 34.85 44.63
N VAL A 363 70.99 33.92 43.84
CA VAL A 363 72.40 33.51 43.93
C VAL A 363 73.31 34.64 43.46
N ASN A 364 72.97 35.31 42.37
CA ASN A 364 73.73 36.44 41.84
C ASN A 364 73.80 37.58 42.88
N LYS A 365 72.65 37.93 43.49
CA LYS A 365 72.60 38.91 44.58
C LYS A 365 73.45 38.51 45.79
N ARG A 366 73.51 37.22 46.13
CA ARG A 366 74.38 36.70 47.19
C ARG A 366 75.86 36.80 46.83
N LEU A 367 76.23 36.43 45.60
CA LEU A 367 77.60 36.53 45.10
C LEU A 367 78.07 37.98 45.02
N GLU A 368 77.21 38.91 44.61
CA GLU A 368 77.50 40.34 44.63
C GLU A 368 77.76 40.85 46.04
N LYS A 369 76.97 40.44 47.04
CA LYS A 369 77.23 40.76 48.45
C LYS A 369 78.59 40.24 48.91
N GLN A 370 78.90 38.96 48.66
CA GLN A 370 80.19 38.35 49.02
C GLN A 370 81.36 39.04 48.32
N LYS A 371 81.23 39.37 47.03
CA LYS A 371 82.22 40.17 46.28
C LYS A 371 82.42 41.53 46.92
N ASN A 372 81.35 42.23 47.28
CA ASN A 372 81.43 43.55 47.92
C ASN A 372 82.10 43.49 49.30
N GLU A 373 81.78 42.48 50.10
CA GLU A 373 82.43 42.20 51.39
C GLU A 373 83.93 41.94 51.21
N LEU A 374 84.30 41.10 50.24
CA LEU A 374 85.70 40.81 49.93
C LEU A 374 86.46 42.06 49.44
N MET A 375 85.85 42.84 48.54
CA MET A 375 86.40 44.11 48.06
C MET A 375 86.57 45.12 49.21
N ALA A 376 85.62 45.19 50.14
CA ALA A 376 85.75 46.02 51.33
C ALA A 376 86.88 45.54 52.24
N GLY A 377 87.05 44.22 52.40
CA GLY A 377 88.17 43.59 53.09
C GLY A 377 89.52 43.99 52.49
N PHE A 378 89.69 43.84 51.17
CA PHE A 378 90.92 44.25 50.47
C PHE A 378 91.22 45.74 50.63
N LYS A 379 90.21 46.62 50.55
CA LYS A 379 90.38 48.07 50.78
C LYS A 379 90.88 48.35 52.21
N LYS A 380 90.36 47.65 53.21
CA LYS A 380 90.83 47.77 54.60
C LYS A 380 92.26 47.26 54.76
N GLN A 381 92.60 46.12 54.16
CA GLN A 381 93.96 45.57 54.17
C GLN A 381 94.95 46.51 53.49
N LEU A 382 94.61 47.11 52.35
CA LEU A 382 95.43 48.14 51.69
C LEU A 382 95.73 49.32 52.62
N LYS A 383 94.70 49.87 53.29
CA LYS A 383 94.89 50.95 54.28
C LYS A 383 95.77 50.52 55.45
N LEU A 384 95.61 49.29 55.94
CA LEU A 384 96.44 48.76 57.01
C LEU A 384 97.91 48.64 56.58
N ILE A 385 98.17 48.16 55.36
CA ILE A 385 99.52 48.12 54.77
C ILE A 385 100.13 49.53 54.75
N ASP A 386 99.39 50.54 54.32
CA ASP A 386 99.88 51.92 54.28
C ASP A 386 100.22 52.45 55.69
N ILE A 387 99.37 52.18 56.68
CA ILE A 387 99.62 52.54 58.08
C ILE A 387 100.86 51.81 58.62
N LEU A 388 100.96 50.50 58.39
CA LEU A 388 102.10 49.69 58.85
C LEU A 388 103.42 50.12 58.19
N LYS A 389 103.41 50.46 56.89
CA LYS A 389 104.59 51.03 56.21
C LYS A 389 105.02 52.34 56.84
N ARG A 390 104.06 53.22 57.16
CA ARG A 390 104.33 54.50 57.84
C ARG A 390 104.87 54.28 59.25
N GLN A 391 104.28 53.36 60.02
CA GLN A 391 104.76 52.98 61.34
C GLN A 391 106.18 52.40 61.29
N LYS A 392 106.45 51.50 60.33
CA LYS A 392 107.79 50.95 60.10
C LYS A 392 108.80 52.07 59.85
N MET A 393 108.47 53.03 58.98
CA MET A 393 109.31 54.20 58.70
C MET A 393 109.56 55.04 59.97
N HIS A 394 108.53 55.31 60.78
CA HIS A 394 108.70 56.04 62.05
C HIS A 394 109.58 55.28 63.05
N ILE A 395 109.42 53.97 63.17
CA ILE A 395 110.23 53.12 64.05
C ILE A 395 111.68 53.07 63.56
N GLU A 396 111.93 52.93 62.26
CA GLU A 396 113.27 52.95 61.68
C GLU A 396 113.95 54.31 61.91
N ALA A 397 113.23 55.41 61.71
CA ALA A 397 113.74 56.76 62.04
C ALA A 397 114.05 56.91 63.53
N ALA A 398 113.18 56.43 64.42
CA ALA A 398 113.41 56.44 65.86
C ALA A 398 114.62 55.59 66.28
N LYS A 399 114.82 54.42 65.66
CA LYS A 399 116.02 53.58 65.88
C LYS A 399 117.30 54.23 65.39
N MET A 400 117.27 54.89 64.23
CA MET A 400 118.41 55.66 63.72
C MET A 400 118.75 56.84 64.64
N LEU A 401 117.74 57.50 65.19
CA LEU A 401 117.90 58.54 66.20
C LEU A 401 118.48 57.99 67.51
N SER A 402 117.96 56.87 68.04
CA SER A 402 118.51 56.26 69.27
C SER A 402 119.94 55.77 69.07
N PHE A 403 120.28 55.22 67.90
CA PHE A 403 121.67 54.86 67.57
C PHE A 403 122.57 56.09 67.53
N SER A 404 122.10 57.20 66.94
CA SER A 404 122.85 58.46 66.92
C SER A 404 123.01 59.04 68.33
N GLU A 405 121.99 58.94 69.18
CA GLU A 405 122.02 59.34 70.59
C GLU A 405 123.00 58.48 71.41
N GLU A 406 122.97 57.15 71.24
CA GLU A 406 123.92 56.23 71.88
C GLU A 406 125.37 56.52 71.47
N GLU A 407 125.64 56.74 70.18
CA GLU A 407 126.98 57.11 69.70
C GLU A 407 127.42 58.50 70.20
N PHE A 408 126.49 59.45 70.32
CA PHE A 408 126.75 60.77 70.90
C PHE A 408 127.07 60.67 72.41
N VAL A 409 126.33 59.84 73.15
CA VAL A 409 126.60 59.58 74.58
C VAL A 409 127.95 58.89 74.77
N LYS A 410 128.30 57.88 73.95
CA LYS A 410 129.65 57.26 73.99
C LYS A 410 130.76 58.28 73.70
N ALA A 411 130.55 59.19 72.74
CA ALA A 411 131.51 60.25 72.46
C ALA A 411 131.68 61.23 73.64
N LEU A 412 130.64 61.44 74.45
CA LEU A 412 130.71 62.19 75.71
C LEU A 412 131.41 61.41 76.84
N GLU A 413 131.19 60.10 76.97
CA GLU A 413 131.87 59.24 77.96
C GLU A 413 133.38 59.09 77.69
N TRP A 414 133.83 59.24 76.44
CA TRP A 414 135.27 59.32 76.09
C TRP A 414 135.95 60.65 76.49
N GLY A 415 135.18 61.61 77.01
CA GLY A 415 135.68 62.89 77.53
C GLY A 415 135.86 62.97 79.05
N SER A 416 135.68 61.86 79.79
CA SER A 416 136.10 61.72 81.21
C SER A 416 137.47 61.06 81.34
#